data_AF-A0A2H9MCU6-F1
#
_entry.id   AF-A0A2H9MCU6-F1
#
_cell.length_a   1.000
_cell.length_b   1.000
_cell.length_c   1.000
_cell.angle_alpha   90.00
_cell.angle_beta   90.00
_cell.angle_gamma   90.00
#
_symmetry.space_group_name_H-M   'P 1'
#
loop_
_entity.id
_entity.type
_entity.pdbx_description
1 polymer ?
#
loop_
_entity_poly.entity_id
_entity_poly.type
_entity_poly.pdbx_seq_one_letter_code
_entity_poly.pdbx_strand_id
1 'polypeptide(L)' 'MIISKGAPTSLSIALAKEYKISIIGFLRGERFNIYTFPERIKL' A
#
# COMPACT_ATOMS: atom_id res chain seq x y z
N MET A 1 -4.56 -5.65 -4.59
CA MET A 1 -4.14 -4.36 -3.99
C MET A 1 -4.99 -4.12 -2.76
N ILE A 2 -4.42 -3.57 -1.69
CA ILE A 2 -5.11 -3.25 -0.43
C ILE A 2 -4.92 -1.75 -0.15
N ILE A 3 -5.99 -1.08 0.29
CA ILE A 3 -5.99 0.36 0.55
C ILE A 3 -6.52 0.61 1.97
N SER A 4 -5.84 1.48 2.71
CA SER A 4 -6.27 1.92 4.04
C SER A 4 -6.24 3.44 4.17
N LYS A 5 -7.20 3.98 4.93
CA LYS A 5 -7.19 5.39 5.38
C LYS A 5 -6.08 5.67 6.39
N GLY A 6 -5.61 4.64 7.12
CA GLY A 6 -4.57 4.75 8.14
C GLY A 6 -3.21 4.21 7.68
N ALA A 7 -2.27 4.13 8.63
CA ALA A 7 -0.97 3.50 8.43
C ALA A 7 -1.13 1.96 8.35
N PRO A 8 -0.44 1.28 7.42
CA PRO A 8 -0.26 -0.16 7.50
C PRO A 8 0.71 -0.51 8.65
N THR A 9 0.65 -1.75 9.16
CA THR A 9 1.62 -2.25 10.14
C THR A 9 2.86 -2.82 9.45
N SER A 10 3.99 -2.91 10.15
CA SER A 10 5.20 -3.52 9.60
C SER A 10 4.97 -4.97 9.14
N LEU A 11 4.13 -5.73 9.87
CA LEU A 11 3.76 -7.09 9.51
C LEU A 11 2.93 -7.13 8.21
N SER A 12 1.96 -6.22 8.04
CA SER A 12 1.16 -6.21 6.80
C SER A 12 2.00 -5.85 5.59
N ILE A 13 2.99 -4.96 5.74
CA ILE A 13 3.97 -4.65 4.68
C ILE A 13 4.82 -5.87 4.34
N ALA A 14 5.32 -6.61 5.34
CA ALA A 14 6.12 -7.82 5.13
C ALA A 14 5.34 -8.90 4.36
N LEU A 15 4.13 -9.21 4.82
CA LEU A 15 3.25 -10.18 4.15
C LEU A 15 2.88 -9.71 2.74
N ALA A 16 2.61 -8.41 2.56
CA ALA A 16 2.31 -7.88 1.24
C ALA A 16 3.48 -8.08 0.25
N LYS A 17 4.73 -7.95 0.70
CA LYS A 17 5.91 -8.26 -0.12
C LYS A 17 5.97 -9.75 -0.49
N GLU A 18 5.75 -10.63 0.48
CA GLU A 18 5.76 -12.09 0.27
C GLU A 18 4.69 -12.53 -0.73
N TYR A 19 3.45 -12.08 -0.54
CA TYR A 19 2.31 -12.42 -1.39
C TYR A 19 2.18 -11.55 -2.64
N LYS A 20 3.16 -10.68 -2.91
CA LYS A 20 3.18 -9.77 -4.06
C LYS A 20 1.91 -8.91 -4.18
N ILE A 21 1.45 -8.35 -3.06
CA ILE A 21 0.29 -7.45 -2.95
C ILE A 21 0.76 -6.01 -2.81
N SER A 22 0.19 -5.07 -3.58
CA SER A 22 0.40 -3.63 -3.38
C SER A 22 -0.42 -3.11 -2.19
N ILE A 23 0.22 -2.42 -1.25
CA ILE A 23 -0.40 -1.71 -0.12
C ILE A 23 -0.32 -0.21 -0.36
N ILE A 24 -1.47 0.43 -0.24
CA ILE A 24 -1.62 1.89 -0.19
C ILE A 24 -2.14 2.27 1.20
N GLY A 25 -1.49 3.24 1.84
CA GLY A 25 -1.89 3.76 3.14
C GLY A 25 -2.06 5.27 3.12
N PHE A 26 -2.63 5.81 4.20
CA PHE A 26 -2.86 7.26 4.37
C PHE A 26 -3.65 7.92 3.22
N LEU A 27 -4.63 7.22 2.64
CA LEU A 27 -5.47 7.80 1.59
C LEU A 27 -6.24 9.03 2.10
N ARG A 28 -6.01 10.19 1.46
CA ARG A 28 -6.68 11.48 1.71
C ARG A 28 -6.93 12.20 0.38
N GLY A 29 -8.14 12.04 -0.15
CA GLY A 29 -8.48 12.55 -1.49
C GLY A 29 -7.57 11.93 -2.55
N GLU A 30 -6.87 12.77 -3.30
CA GLU A 30 -5.92 12.35 -4.34
C GLU A 30 -4.50 12.06 -3.82
N ARG A 31 -4.26 12.19 -2.51
CA ARG A 31 -2.95 11.93 -1.89
C ARG A 31 -2.96 10.60 -1.14
N PHE A 32 -1.90 9.82 -1.31
CA PHE A 32 -1.71 8.54 -0.63
C PHE A 32 -0.23 8.15 -0.64
N ASN A 33 0.13 7.20 0.23
CA ASN A 33 1.46 6.61 0.28
C ASN A 33 1.42 5.17 -0.21
N ILE A 34 2.34 4.79 -1.08
CA ILE A 34 2.49 3.42 -1.56
C ILE A 34 3.60 2.74 -0.76
N TYR A 35 3.31 1.58 -0.17
CA TYR A 35 4.25 0.85 0.68
C TYR A 35 4.88 -0.36 -0.02
N THR A 36 4.19 -0.93 -1.01
CA THR A 36 4.68 -2.11 -1.76
C THR A 36 4.25 -2.06 -3.23
N PHE A 37 5.15 -2.50 -4.12
CA PHE A 37 4.96 -2.61 -5.58
C PHE A 37 4.35 -1.36 -6.24
N PRO A 38 4.97 -0.18 -6.12
CA PRO A 38 4.47 1.07 -6.72
C PRO A 38 4.41 1.04 -8.24
N GLU A 39 5.24 0.23 -8.89
CA GLU A 39 5.28 0.05 -10.34
C GLU A 39 3.96 -0.47 -10.95
N ARG A 40 3.07 -1.01 -10.10
CA ARG A 40 1.74 -1.50 -10.53
C ARG A 40 0.67 -0.42 -10.59
N ILE A 41 0.94 0.77 -10.07
CA ILE A 41 -0.01 1.87 -10.01
C ILE A 41 0.24 2.79 -11.22
N LYS A 42 -0.77 2.94 -12.07
CA LYS A 42 -0.78 3.90 -13.17
C LYS A 42 -1.43 5.20 -12.67
N LEU A 43 -0.76 6.32 -12.93
CA LEU A 43 -1.28 7.67 -12.68
C LEU A 43 -1.99 8.18 -13.92
#